data_AF-Q9S6Z9-F1
#
_entry.id   AF-Q9S6Z9-F1
#
_cell.length_a   1.000
_cell.length_b   1.000
_cell.length_c   1.000
_cell.angle_alpha   90.00
_cell.angle_beta   90.00
_cell.angle_gamma   90.00
#
_symmetry.space_group_name_H-M   'P 1'
#
loop_
_entity.id
_entity.type
_entity.pdbx_description
1 polymer ?
#
loop_
_entity_poly.entity_id
_entity_poly.type
_entity_poly.pdbx_seq_one_letter_code
_entity_poly.pdbx_strand_id
1 'polypeptide(L)'
;MENETGGKDREVVEAVTNSEPGNGDGFAKKGDSYDDKLPSENVDKHMENEANEKEKEEDGAADELCALQDALETTLFQHLSNYAQKQMLQKLRSLRAKERKELSGEWKSLLAQEALLKSKKYSFSAELANATFHTWEEETRRMVL
;
A
#
# COMPACT_ATOMS: atom_id res chain seq x y z
N MET A 1 17.74 -12.04 49.25
CA MET A 1 18.89 -11.27 48.76
C MET A 1 18.87 -11.39 47.25
N GLU A 2 18.12 -10.52 46.59
CA GLU A 2 18.08 -10.46 45.12
C GLU A 2 18.09 -8.99 44.75
N ASN A 3 18.82 -8.68 43.69
CA ASN A 3 19.49 -7.41 43.47
C ASN A 3 18.74 -6.65 42.37
N GLU A 4 18.33 -5.42 42.65
CA GLU A 4 17.81 -4.47 41.67
C GLU A 4 18.96 -3.68 41.01
N THR A 5 19.01 -3.71 39.69
CA THR A 5 19.70 -2.73 38.83
C THR A 5 18.77 -2.52 37.64
N GLY A 6 18.23 -1.35 37.33
CA GLY A 6 18.86 -0.03 37.33
C GLY A 6 18.97 0.38 35.87
N GLY A 7 17.97 1.13 35.37
CA GLY A 7 17.91 1.61 33.99
C GLY A 7 18.95 2.68 33.68
N LYS A 8 19.24 2.85 32.39
CA LYS A 8 19.78 4.10 31.83
C LYS A 8 19.51 4.15 30.33
N ASP A 9 18.89 5.26 29.94
CA ASP A 9 18.51 5.66 28.60
C ASP A 9 19.69 5.71 27.64
N ARG A 10 19.41 5.41 26.37
CA ARG A 10 20.36 5.58 25.27
C ARG A 10 19.75 6.51 24.23
N GLU A 11 20.25 7.74 24.26
CA GLU A 11 20.20 8.76 23.23
C GLU A 11 20.88 8.25 21.94
N VAL A 12 20.22 8.38 20.79
CA VAL A 12 20.85 8.29 19.48
C VAL A 12 20.46 9.52 18.67
N VAL A 13 21.49 10.31 18.37
CA VAL A 13 21.48 11.55 17.58
C VAL A 13 22.06 11.21 16.21
N GLU A 14 21.30 11.35 15.12
CA GLU A 14 21.82 11.47 13.74
C GLU A 14 20.71 12.08 12.86
N ALA A 15 20.93 12.85 11.80
CA ALA A 15 22.00 13.71 11.33
C ALA A 15 21.34 14.47 10.16
N VAL A 16 21.47 15.80 10.12
CA VAL A 16 20.98 16.65 9.03
C VAL A 16 21.92 16.56 7.84
N THR A 17 21.42 16.31 6.64
CA THR A 17 22.09 16.72 5.39
C THR A 17 21.06 17.22 4.37
N ASN A 18 21.06 18.54 4.16
CA ASN A 18 20.48 19.19 3.00
C ASN A 18 21.37 18.96 1.77
N SER A 19 20.77 18.73 0.60
CA SER A 19 21.45 18.79 -0.69
C SER A 19 20.60 19.61 -1.66
N GLU A 20 21.19 20.70 -2.14
CA GLU A 20 20.82 21.53 -3.30
C GLU A 20 22.17 21.90 -3.97
N PRO A 21 22.25 22.53 -5.15
CA PRO A 21 21.46 22.47 -6.40
C PRO A 21 22.37 22.14 -7.61
N GLY A 22 21.84 22.07 -8.85
CA GLY A 22 22.71 22.10 -10.04
C GLY A 22 22.04 21.99 -11.42
N ASN A 23 21.81 23.14 -12.05
CA ASN A 23 21.95 23.53 -13.48
C ASN A 23 21.29 22.75 -14.63
N GLY A 24 20.67 23.51 -15.55
CA GLY A 24 20.45 23.11 -16.94
C GLY A 24 19.57 24.07 -17.76
N ASP A 25 20.13 25.22 -18.17
CA ASP A 25 19.53 26.21 -19.07
C ASP A 25 19.35 25.72 -20.53
N GLY A 26 18.27 26.17 -21.18
CA GLY A 26 18.24 26.52 -22.61
C GLY A 26 17.70 25.47 -23.59
N PHE A 27 16.57 25.77 -24.25
CA PHE A 27 16.51 26.06 -25.70
C PHE A 27 15.05 26.30 -26.13
N ALA A 28 14.79 27.50 -26.65
CA ALA A 28 13.53 27.88 -27.29
C ALA A 28 13.47 27.39 -28.74
N LYS A 29 12.31 26.87 -29.18
CA LYS A 29 11.84 26.99 -30.58
C LYS A 29 10.33 27.19 -30.62
N LYS A 30 9.95 28.29 -31.27
CA LYS A 30 8.62 28.74 -31.66
C LYS A 30 8.34 28.20 -33.07
N GLY A 31 7.12 27.74 -33.36
CA GLY A 31 6.73 27.31 -34.70
C GLY A 31 5.22 27.05 -34.82
N ASP A 32 4.50 28.09 -35.25
CA ASP A 32 3.27 28.20 -36.06
C ASP A 32 2.43 26.92 -36.29
N SER A 33 1.17 26.85 -35.82
CA SER A 33 -0.07 27.42 -36.41
C SER A 33 -0.55 26.73 -37.69
N TYR A 34 -1.58 25.88 -37.57
CA TYR A 34 -2.51 25.55 -38.65
C TYR A 34 -3.94 25.61 -38.11
N ASP A 35 -4.67 26.63 -38.53
CA ASP A 35 -6.12 26.77 -38.41
C ASP A 35 -6.69 26.39 -39.78
N ASP A 36 -7.42 25.28 -39.91
CA ASP A 36 -8.39 25.13 -41.00
C ASP A 36 -9.51 24.12 -40.67
N LYS A 37 -10.70 24.70 -40.50
CA LYS A 37 -12.05 24.21 -40.85
C LYS A 37 -12.43 22.75 -40.54
N LEU A 38 -13.31 22.62 -39.54
CA LEU A 38 -14.36 21.60 -39.54
C LEU A 38 -15.52 22.02 -40.46
N PRO A 39 -16.09 21.07 -41.21
CA PRO A 39 -17.52 21.01 -41.43
C PRO A 39 -18.10 19.78 -40.70
N SER A 40 -18.96 20.05 -39.74
CA SER A 40 -19.85 19.10 -39.08
C SER A 40 -20.94 18.63 -40.04
N GLU A 41 -20.98 17.34 -40.39
CA GLU A 41 -22.18 16.71 -40.96
C GLU A 41 -22.20 15.18 -40.73
N ASN A 42 -23.15 14.76 -39.89
CA ASN A 42 -24.07 13.61 -40.03
C ASN A 42 -23.60 12.26 -40.62
N VAL A 43 -23.08 11.35 -39.79
CA VAL A 43 -23.36 9.90 -40.00
C VAL A 43 -23.58 9.19 -38.67
N ASP A 44 -24.85 9.09 -38.31
CA ASP A 44 -25.40 8.23 -37.27
C ASP A 44 -25.23 6.77 -37.72
N LYS A 45 -24.26 6.06 -37.15
CA LYS A 45 -24.06 4.61 -37.34
C LYS A 45 -23.83 3.96 -35.98
N HIS A 46 -24.96 3.61 -35.39
CA HIS A 46 -25.14 2.58 -34.38
C HIS A 46 -24.34 1.31 -34.76
N MET A 47 -23.16 1.14 -34.18
CA MET A 47 -22.43 -0.13 -34.17
C MET A 47 -22.13 -0.45 -32.72
N GLU A 48 -22.93 -1.36 -32.18
CA GLU A 48 -22.89 -1.83 -30.80
C GLU A 48 -21.53 -2.49 -30.51
N ASN A 49 -20.73 -1.80 -29.69
CA ASN A 49 -19.96 -2.31 -28.56
C ASN A 49 -19.59 -3.81 -28.54
N GLU A 50 -18.54 -4.22 -29.27
CA GLU A 50 -17.83 -5.49 -29.01
C GLU A 50 -16.29 -5.32 -28.86
N ALA A 51 -15.79 -4.09 -28.73
CA ALA A 51 -14.35 -3.82 -28.70
C ALA A 51 -13.76 -3.53 -27.30
N ASN A 52 -14.54 -3.56 -26.22
CA ASN A 52 -14.13 -2.97 -24.93
C ASN A 52 -13.67 -3.97 -23.84
N GLU A 53 -13.43 -5.24 -24.16
CA GLU A 53 -12.95 -6.23 -23.17
C GLU A 53 -11.44 -6.47 -23.20
N LYS A 54 -10.74 -6.15 -24.30
CA LYS A 54 -9.31 -6.46 -24.41
C LYS A 54 -8.39 -5.48 -23.67
N GLU A 55 -8.78 -4.21 -23.51
CA GLU A 55 -7.94 -3.23 -22.81
C GLU A 55 -7.99 -3.40 -21.28
N LYS A 56 -9.03 -4.02 -20.72
CA LYS A 56 -9.11 -4.28 -19.27
C LYS A 56 -8.26 -5.46 -18.80
N GLU A 57 -7.93 -6.40 -19.68
CA GLU A 57 -7.27 -7.64 -19.29
C GLU A 57 -5.78 -7.42 -18.97
N GLU A 58 -5.13 -6.46 -19.63
CA GLU A 58 -3.71 -6.15 -19.41
C GLU A 58 -3.47 -5.42 -18.08
N ASP A 59 -4.31 -4.44 -17.74
CA ASP A 59 -4.22 -3.69 -16.47
C ASP A 59 -4.52 -4.59 -15.27
N GLY A 60 -5.53 -5.45 -15.38
CA GLY A 60 -5.87 -6.42 -14.34
C GLY A 60 -4.72 -7.39 -14.05
N ALA A 61 -4.00 -7.87 -15.07
CA ALA A 61 -2.90 -8.80 -14.88
C ALA A 61 -1.73 -8.19 -14.09
N ALA A 62 -1.43 -6.90 -14.30
CA ALA A 62 -0.36 -6.22 -13.59
C ALA A 62 -0.70 -6.05 -12.09
N ASP A 63 -1.91 -5.58 -11.79
CA ASP A 63 -2.41 -5.42 -10.41
C ASP A 63 -2.48 -6.77 -9.67
N GLU A 64 -2.94 -7.84 -10.33
CA GLU A 64 -2.95 -9.20 -9.78
C GLU A 64 -1.52 -9.68 -9.43
N LEU A 65 -0.55 -9.50 -10.34
CA LEU A 65 0.85 -9.89 -10.10
C LEU A 65 1.50 -9.08 -8.98
N CYS A 66 1.23 -7.78 -8.91
CA CYS A 66 1.71 -6.90 -7.84
C CYS A 66 1.19 -7.35 -6.47
N ALA A 67 -0.12 -7.61 -6.36
CA ALA A 67 -0.73 -8.09 -5.12
C ALA A 67 -0.14 -9.43 -4.65
N LEU A 68 0.11 -10.36 -5.57
CA LEU A 68 0.72 -11.65 -5.23
C LEU A 68 2.20 -11.54 -4.86
N GLN A 69 2.94 -10.62 -5.48
CA GLN A 69 4.32 -10.33 -5.08
C GLN A 69 4.36 -9.77 -3.66
N ASP A 70 3.52 -8.78 -3.36
CA ASP A 70 3.37 -8.21 -2.01
C ASP A 70 3.02 -9.29 -0.96
N ALA A 71 2.12 -10.23 -1.30
CA ALA A 71 1.80 -11.36 -0.44
C ALA A 71 3.03 -12.22 -0.11
N LEU A 72 3.84 -12.55 -1.12
CA LEU A 72 5.06 -13.34 -0.92
C LEU A 72 6.11 -12.59 -0.08
N GLU A 73 6.28 -11.28 -0.34
CA GLU A 73 7.18 -10.41 0.40
C GLU A 73 6.80 -10.32 1.88
N THR A 74 5.51 -10.14 2.14
CA THR A 74 4.95 -9.99 3.49
C THR A 74 5.00 -11.29 4.30
N THR A 75 4.79 -12.45 3.65
CA THR A 75 4.55 -13.71 4.37
C THR A 75 5.72 -14.68 4.38
N LEU A 76 6.57 -14.69 3.35
CA LEU A 76 7.54 -15.77 3.13
C LEU A 76 8.98 -15.28 2.90
N PHE A 77 9.18 -14.12 2.26
CA PHE A 77 10.52 -13.73 1.79
C PHE A 77 11.54 -13.53 2.92
N GLN A 78 11.10 -13.10 4.10
CA GLN A 78 11.96 -12.96 5.29
C GLN A 78 12.68 -14.26 5.69
N HIS A 79 12.19 -15.41 5.22
CA HIS A 79 12.70 -16.74 5.57
C HIS A 79 13.33 -17.48 4.38
N LEU A 80 13.39 -16.86 3.20
CA LEU A 80 13.82 -17.51 1.97
C LEU A 80 15.11 -16.90 1.44
N SER A 81 15.95 -17.74 0.83
CA SER A 81 17.11 -17.26 0.08
C SER A 81 16.69 -16.48 -1.16
N ASN A 82 17.52 -15.54 -1.61
CA ASN A 82 17.29 -14.77 -2.84
C ASN A 82 17.04 -15.65 -4.07
N TYR A 83 17.66 -16.84 -4.14
CA TYR A 83 17.42 -17.80 -5.22
C TYR A 83 15.99 -18.36 -5.16
N ALA A 84 15.54 -18.79 -3.97
CA ALA A 84 14.18 -19.31 -3.79
C ALA A 84 13.12 -18.24 -4.07
N GLN A 85 13.32 -17.00 -3.59
CA GLN A 85 12.42 -15.87 -3.86
C GLN A 85 12.26 -15.64 -5.38
N LYS A 86 13.37 -15.60 -6.14
CA LYS A 86 13.35 -15.43 -7.60
C LYS A 86 12.59 -16.56 -8.30
N GLN A 87 12.77 -17.80 -7.86
CA GLN A 87 12.06 -18.94 -8.43
C GLN A 87 10.55 -18.86 -8.18
N MET A 88 10.13 -18.43 -6.99
CA MET A 88 8.71 -18.24 -6.67
C MET A 88 8.09 -17.14 -7.53
N LEU A 89 8.79 -16.00 -7.72
CA LEU A 89 8.32 -14.92 -8.59
C LEU A 89 8.18 -15.34 -10.05
N GLN A 90 9.10 -16.16 -10.57
CA GLN A 90 8.95 -16.73 -11.91
C GLN A 90 7.75 -17.66 -12.01
N LYS A 91 7.51 -18.51 -11.00
CA LYS A 91 6.34 -19.39 -10.97
C LYS A 91 5.03 -18.61 -10.93
N LEU A 92 4.97 -17.55 -10.14
CA LEU A 92 3.82 -16.65 -10.05
C LEU A 92 3.47 -16.04 -11.42
N ARG A 93 4.46 -15.57 -12.19
CA ARG A 93 4.24 -15.06 -13.56
C ARG A 93 3.75 -16.13 -14.54
N SER A 94 4.04 -17.40 -14.28
CA SER A 94 3.61 -18.52 -15.12
C SER A 94 2.23 -19.11 -14.77
N LEU A 95 1.60 -18.67 -13.67
CA LEU A 95 0.26 -19.11 -13.28
C LEU A 95 -0.79 -18.73 -14.32
N ARG A 96 -1.90 -19.48 -14.41
CA ARG A 96 -3.01 -19.13 -15.31
C ARG A 96 -3.70 -17.86 -14.81
N ALA A 97 -4.25 -17.05 -15.72
CA ALA A 97 -4.93 -15.80 -15.37
C ALA A 97 -6.02 -15.99 -14.30
N LYS A 98 -6.83 -17.05 -14.40
CA LYS A 98 -7.84 -17.40 -13.39
C LYS A 98 -7.24 -17.62 -11.99
N GLU A 99 -6.12 -18.34 -11.90
CA GLU A 99 -5.45 -18.64 -10.63
C GLU A 99 -4.85 -17.36 -10.02
N ARG A 100 -4.28 -16.47 -10.85
CA ARG A 100 -3.76 -15.18 -10.38
C ARG A 100 -4.87 -14.28 -9.84
N LYS A 101 -6.00 -14.21 -10.55
CA LYS A 101 -7.17 -13.44 -10.13
C LYS A 101 -7.77 -13.95 -8.82
N GLU A 102 -7.91 -15.26 -8.66
CA GLU A 102 -8.45 -15.88 -7.44
C GLU A 102 -7.53 -15.61 -6.24
N LEU A 103 -6.24 -15.94 -6.36
CA LEU A 103 -5.27 -15.76 -5.27
C LEU A 103 -5.07 -14.28 -4.91
N SER A 104 -5.05 -13.37 -5.88
CA SER A 104 -4.89 -11.93 -5.61
C SER A 104 -6.14 -11.35 -4.95
N GLY A 105 -7.34 -11.80 -5.35
CA GLY A 105 -8.60 -11.45 -4.69
C GLY A 105 -8.66 -11.94 -3.25
N GLU A 106 -8.22 -13.18 -2.99
CA GLU A 106 -8.09 -13.72 -1.63
C GLU A 106 -7.11 -12.92 -0.78
N TRP A 107 -5.92 -12.59 -1.31
CA TRP A 107 -4.94 -11.77 -0.59
C TRP A 107 -5.49 -10.39 -0.22
N LYS A 108 -6.14 -9.70 -1.17
CA LYS A 108 -6.79 -8.40 -0.91
C LYS A 108 -7.90 -8.51 0.15
N SER A 109 -8.69 -9.59 0.13
CA SER A 109 -9.70 -9.87 1.15
C SER A 109 -9.09 -10.11 2.53
N LEU A 110 -7.99 -10.86 2.61
CA LEU A 110 -7.24 -11.08 3.86
C LEU A 110 -6.68 -9.78 4.42
N LEU A 111 -6.09 -8.92 3.59
CA LEU A 111 -5.61 -7.59 4.01
C LEU A 111 -6.75 -6.71 4.56
N ALA A 112 -7.91 -6.72 3.92
CA ALA A 112 -9.08 -5.98 4.41
C ALA A 112 -9.58 -6.50 5.77
N GLN A 113 -9.59 -7.82 5.96
CA GLN A 113 -9.93 -8.45 7.24
C GLN A 113 -8.90 -8.14 8.34
N GLU A 114 -7.61 -8.14 8.00
CA GLU A 114 -6.54 -7.78 8.93
C GLU A 114 -6.67 -6.31 9.38
N ALA A 115 -6.93 -5.39 8.45
CA ALA A 115 -7.17 -3.98 8.76
C ALA A 115 -8.37 -3.80 9.70
N LEU A 116 -9.47 -4.53 9.45
CA LEU A 116 -10.65 -4.54 10.33
C LEU A 116 -10.32 -5.07 11.73
N LEU A 117 -9.54 -6.16 11.82
CA LEU A 117 -9.11 -6.72 13.10
C LEU A 117 -8.23 -5.74 13.88
N LYS A 118 -7.27 -5.08 13.21
CA LYS A 118 -6.42 -4.04 13.82
C LYS A 118 -7.26 -2.89 14.37
N SER A 119 -8.21 -2.40 13.59
CA SER A 119 -9.16 -1.36 14.03
C SER A 119 -9.91 -1.77 15.30
N LYS A 120 -10.49 -2.99 15.33
CA LYS A 120 -11.17 -3.52 16.52
C LYS A 120 -10.26 -3.64 17.74
N LYS A 121 -9.00 -4.07 17.56
CA LYS A 121 -8.01 -4.12 18.65
C LYS A 121 -7.73 -2.73 19.23
N TYR A 122 -7.66 -1.70 18.38
CA TYR A 122 -7.47 -0.33 18.84
C TYR A 122 -8.69 0.21 19.57
N SER A 123 -9.91 -0.02 19.08
CA SER A 123 -11.13 0.35 19.80
C SER A 123 -11.20 -0.30 21.19
N PHE A 124 -10.92 -1.60 21.28
CA PHE A 124 -10.85 -2.30 22.56
C PHE A 124 -9.77 -1.73 23.48
N SER A 125 -8.58 -1.44 22.95
CA SER A 125 -7.49 -0.84 23.73
C SER A 125 -7.87 0.54 24.27
N ALA A 126 -8.60 1.34 23.50
CA ALA A 126 -9.12 2.64 23.92
C ALA A 126 -10.19 2.52 25.01
N GLU A 127 -11.12 1.57 24.87
CA GLU A 127 -12.12 1.26 25.91
C GLU A 127 -11.46 0.81 27.21
N LEU A 128 -10.47 -0.08 27.13
CA LEU A 128 -9.69 -0.55 28.27
C LEU A 128 -8.96 0.62 28.95
N ALA A 129 -8.26 1.44 28.16
CA ALA A 129 -7.58 2.63 28.67
C ALA A 129 -8.58 3.56 29.39
N ASN A 130 -9.71 3.89 28.77
CA ASN A 130 -10.73 4.76 29.35
C ASN A 130 -11.26 4.21 30.70
N ALA A 131 -11.57 2.91 30.78
CA ALA A 131 -12.02 2.27 32.01
C ALA A 131 -10.96 2.32 33.12
N THR A 132 -9.69 2.06 32.77
CA THR A 132 -8.59 2.13 33.74
C THR A 132 -8.31 3.56 34.22
N PHE A 133 -8.40 4.56 33.34
CA PHE A 133 -8.23 5.97 33.72
C PHE A 133 -9.36 6.45 34.63
N HIS A 134 -10.62 6.10 34.36
CA HIS A 134 -11.73 6.43 35.27
C HIS A 134 -11.56 5.78 36.65
N THR A 135 -11.10 4.53 36.69
CA THR A 135 -10.83 3.85 37.97
C THR A 135 -9.72 4.55 38.74
N TRP A 136 -8.66 5.00 38.04
CA TRP A 136 -7.56 5.74 38.64
C TRP A 136 -7.96 7.14 39.13
N GLU A 137 -8.82 7.84 38.38
CA GLU A 137 -9.33 9.16 38.77
C GLU A 137 -10.23 9.08 40.02
N GLU A 138 -11.12 8.09 40.10
CA GLU A 138 -11.99 7.88 41.26
C GLU A 138 -11.21 7.46 42.51
N GLU A 139 -10.21 6.59 42.36
CA GLU A 139 -9.33 6.20 43.46
C GLU A 139 -8.48 7.39 43.95
N THR A 140 -7.98 8.22 43.03
CA THR A 140 -7.24 9.44 43.37
C THR A 140 -8.13 10.45 44.10
N ARG A 141 -9.40 10.62 43.68
CA ARG A 141 -10.36 11.50 44.37
C ARG A 141 -10.67 11.02 45.79
N ARG A 142 -10.75 9.71 46.02
CA ARG A 142 -10.97 9.13 47.36
C ARG A 142 -9.80 9.31 48.31
N MET A 143 -8.57 9.27 47.82
CA MET A 143 -7.38 9.46 48.66
C MET A 143 -7.14 10.91 49.10
N VAL A 144 -7.75 11.88 48.43
CA VAL A 144 -7.57 13.32 48.71
C VAL A 144 -8.63 13.88 49.67
N LEU A 145 -9.70 13.14 49.95
CA LEU A 145 -10.77 13.52 50.90
C LEU A 145 -10.64 12.77 52.23
#